data_AF-A0A971PZB4-F1
#
_entry.id   AF-A0A971PZB4-F1
#
_cell.length_a   1.000
_cell.length_b   1.000
_cell.length_c   1.000
_cell.angle_alpha   90.00
_cell.angle_beta   90.00
_cell.angle_gamma   90.00
#
_symmetry.space_group_name_H-M   'P 1'
#
loop_
_entity.id
_entity.type
_entity.pdbx_description
1 polymer ?
#
loop_
_entity_poly.entity_id
_entity_poly.type
_entity_poly.pdbx_seq_one_letter_code
_entity_poly.pdbx_strand_id
1 'polypeptide(L)' 'MEELLNIIGNVGFPIAVSAYLLIRVEAKLGELSNTITQLREAIITLP' A
#
# COMPACT_ATOMS: atom_id res chain seq x y z
N MET A 1 -17.23 29.24 5.46
CA MET A 1 -16.35 28.76 4.36
C MET A 1 -14.93 28.49 4.89
N GLU A 2 -14.36 29.36 5.71
CA GLU A 2 -13.07 29.12 6.38
C GLU A 2 -13.03 27.86 7.25
N GLU A 3 -14.10 27.56 7.99
CA GLU A 3 -14.16 26.38 8.85
C GLU A 3 -14.13 25.06 8.04
N LEU A 4 -14.80 25.03 6.89
CA LEU A 4 -14.75 23.91 5.95
C LEU A 4 -13.34 23.73 5.37
N LEU A 5 -12.66 24.83 5.03
CA LEU A 5 -11.28 24.80 4.55
C LEU A 5 -10.31 24.33 5.64
N ASN A 6 -10.51 24.73 6.89
CA ASN A 6 -9.71 24.27 8.03
C ASN A 6 -9.89 22.76 8.28
N ILE A 7 -11.11 22.24 8.15
CA ILE A 7 -11.36 20.79 8.27
C ILE A 7 -10.63 20.06 7.13
N ILE A 8 -10.80 20.49 5.88
CA ILE A 8 -10.13 19.86 4.73
C ILE A 8 -8.60 19.96 4.87
N GLY A 9 -8.05 21.08 5.35
CA GLY A 9 -6.62 21.23 5.59
C GLY A 9 -6.09 20.30 6.68
N ASN A 10 -6.79 20.22 7.81
CA ASN A 10 -6.34 19.46 8.98
C ASN A 10 -6.56 17.96 8.87
N VAL A 11 -7.62 17.50 8.20
CA VAL A 11 -7.92 16.05 8.05
C VAL A 11 -7.73 15.54 6.63
N GLY A 12 -7.93 16.37 5.60
CA GLY A 12 -7.81 15.94 4.20
C GLY A 12 -6.39 15.56 3.82
N PHE A 13 -5.38 16.27 4.34
CA PHE A 13 -3.97 15.91 4.09
C PHE A 13 -3.59 14.57 4.75
N PRO A 14 -3.80 14.34 6.07
CA PRO A 14 -3.56 13.03 6.68
C PRO A 14 -4.35 11.89 6.02
N ILE A 15 -5.59 12.13 5.60
CA ILE A 15 -6.41 11.14 4.90
C ILE A 15 -5.79 10.78 3.55
N ALA A 16 -5.40 11.78 2.74
CA ALA A 16 -4.78 11.54 1.44
C ALA A 16 -3.47 10.77 1.56
N VAL A 17 -2.62 11.13 2.53
CA VAL A 17 -1.38 10.40 2.84
C VAL A 17 -1.69 8.97 3.26
N SER A 18 -2.64 8.77 4.17
CA SER A 18 -3.01 7.43 4.62
C SER A 18 -3.55 6.57 3.48
N ALA A 19 -4.42 7.12 2.63
CA ALA A 19 -4.94 6.43 1.45
C ALA A 19 -3.82 6.04 0.47
N TYR A 20 -2.90 6.97 0.18
CA TYR A 20 -1.73 6.68 -0.65
C TYR A 20 -0.85 5.58 -0.05
N LEU A 21 -0.60 5.64 1.26
CA LEU A 21 0.19 4.63 1.95
C LEU A 21 -0.50 3.26 1.93
N LEU A 22 -1.81 3.19 2.14
CA LEU A 22 -2.58 1.95 2.07
C LEU A 22 -2.48 1.31 0.69
N ILE A 23 -2.71 2.09 -0.39
CA ILE A 23 -2.57 1.61 -1.77
C ILE A 23 -1.14 1.09 -2.02
N ARG A 24 -0.13 1.84 -1.57
CA ARG A 24 1.28 1.44 -1.72
C ARG A 24 1.61 0.15 -0.97
N VAL A 25 1.10 0.00 0.26
CA VAL A 25 1.31 -1.19 1.09
C VAL A 25 0.64 -2.40 0.47
N GLU A 26 -0.60 -2.28 -0.01
CA GLU A 26 -1.32 -3.34 -0.70
C GLU A 26 -0.53 -3.86 -1.92
N ALA A 27 -0.01 -2.96 -2.75
CA ALA A 27 0.84 -3.33 -3.88
C ALA A 27 2.09 -4.11 -3.45
N LYS A 28 2.75 -3.69 -2.36
CA LYS A 28 3.94 -4.37 -1.83
C LYS A 28 3.63 -5.73 -1.21
N LEU A 29 2.46 -5.89 -0.58
CA LEU A 29 2.00 -7.19 -0.10
C LEU A 29 1.73 -8.16 -1.28
N GLY A 30 1.17 -7.66 -2.37
CA GLY A 30 1.00 -8.42 -3.61
C GLY A 30 2.34 -8.88 -4.21
N GLU A 31 3.32 -7.97 -4.33
CA GLU A 31 4.68 -8.30 -4.77
C GLU A 31 5.36 -9.34 -3.87
N LEU A 32 5.22 -9.21 -2.56
CA LEU A 32 5.78 -10.16 -1.59
C LEU A 32 5.15 -11.55 -1.75
N SER A 33 3.83 -11.63 -1.88
CA SER A 33 3.12 -12.89 -2.12
C SER A 33 3.64 -13.58 -3.38
N ASN A 34 3.75 -12.83 -4.49
CA ASN A 34 4.30 -13.34 -5.75
C ASN A 34 5.75 -13.83 -5.60
N THR A 35 6.57 -13.08 -4.87
CA THR A 35 7.97 -13.46 -4.60
C THR A 35 8.06 -14.77 -3.82
N ILE A 36 7.19 -14.98 -2.83
CA ILE A 36 7.12 -16.24 -2.07
C ILE A 36 6.71 -17.40 -2.98
N THR A 37 5.73 -17.19 -3.87
CA THR A 37 5.33 -18.21 -4.85
C THR A 37 6.48 -18.59 -5.78
N GLN A 38 7.18 -17.60 -6.32
CA GLN A 38 8.36 -17.84 -7.18
C GLN A 38 9.49 -18.56 -6.44
N LEU A 39 9.75 -18.19 -5.18
CA LEU A 39 10.73 -18.88 -4.35
C LEU A 39 10.35 -20.34 -4.14
N ARG A 40 9.07 -20.61 -3.83
CA ARG A 40 8.56 -21.99 -3.70
C ARG A 40 8.77 -22.76 -4.99
N GLU A 41 8.44 -22.17 -6.15
CA GLU A 41 8.62 -22.79 -7.46
C GLU A 41 10.10 -23.12 -7.73
N ALA A 42 11.00 -22.17 -7.50
CA ALA A 42 12.43 -22.38 -7.69
C ALA A 42 12.98 -23.55 -6.84
N ILE A 43 12.47 -23.72 -5.62
CA ILE A 43 12.85 -24.82 -4.73
C ILE A 43 12.33 -26.16 -5.24
N ILE A 44 11.07 -26.25 -5.70
CA ILE A 44 10.50 -27.53 -6.17
C ILE A 44 11.01 -27.94 -7.56
N THR A 45 11.51 -27.01 -8.36
CA THR A 45 12.12 -27.28 -9.66
C THR A 45 13.62 -27.52 -9.59
N LEU A 46 14.21 -27.52 -8.39
CA LEU A 46 15.62 -27.83 -8.21
C LEU A 46 15.86 -29.31 -8.57
N PRO A 47 16.83 -29.63 -9.44
CA PRO A 47 17.11 -31.00 -9.89
C PRO A 47 17.66 -31.91 -8.79
#